data_AF-A0A016SEZ8-F1
#
_entry.id   AF-A0A016SEZ8-F1
#
_cell.length_a   1.000
_cell.length_b   1.000
_cell.length_c   1.000
_cell.angle_alpha   90.00
_cell.angle_beta   90.00
_cell.angle_gamma   90.00
#
_symmetry.space_group_name_H-M   'P 1'
#
loop_
_entity.id
_entity.type
_entity.pdbx_description
1 polymer ?
#
loop_
_entity_poly.entity_id
_entity_poly.type
_entity_poly.pdbx_seq_one_letter_code
_entity_poly.pdbx_strand_id
1 'polypeptide(L)'
;MTSTLLLAVQDYFCFFESAAGYELQDPNTYKRIFKELRITKLEYEGGKGTYNSIAAFLNASAQNWTTQLRKMEHKYKFGCQCSNKNGEYQLVCLFA
;
A
#
# COMPACT_ATOMS: atom_id res chain seq x y z
N MET A 1 24.49 11.97 19.08
CA MET A 1 23.30 11.13 19.29
C MET A 1 22.83 10.64 17.93
N THR A 2 23.35 9.49 17.49
CA THR A 2 22.99 8.85 16.22
C THR A 2 21.76 7.98 16.47
N SER A 3 20.58 8.57 16.32
CA SER A 3 19.35 7.79 16.21
C SER A 3 19.28 7.29 14.77
N THR A 4 20.05 6.24 14.47
CA THR A 4 19.85 5.44 13.26
C THR A 4 18.49 4.78 13.45
N LEU A 5 17.46 5.44 12.92
CA LEU A 5 16.14 4.87 12.78
C LEU A 5 16.34 3.59 11.97
N LEU A 6 16.32 2.45 12.66
CA LEU A 6 16.20 1.14 12.07
C LEU A 6 14.82 1.16 11.39
N LEU A 7 14.78 1.67 10.16
CA LEU A 7 13.71 1.37 9.23
C LEU A 7 13.81 -0.14 9.06
N ALA A 8 13.01 -0.89 9.83
CA ALA A 8 12.82 -2.31 9.62
C ALA A 8 12.62 -2.47 8.11
N VAL A 9 13.58 -3.13 7.45
CA VAL A 9 13.51 -3.38 6.02
C VAL A 9 12.28 -4.24 5.84
N GLN A 10 11.20 -3.67 5.32
CA GLN A 10 10.04 -4.45 4.94
C GLN A 10 10.47 -5.28 3.73
N ASP A 11 10.34 -6.59 3.83
CA ASP A 11 10.59 -7.54 2.77
C ASP A 11 9.44 -7.47 1.76
N TYR A 12 9.81 -7.14 0.52
CA TYR A 12 8.86 -7.18 -0.58
C TYR A 12 8.38 -8.61 -0.84
N PHE A 13 7.08 -8.81 -0.95
CA PHE A 13 6.47 -10.13 -1.14
C PHE A 13 5.51 -10.15 -2.33
N CYS A 14 5.91 -10.79 -3.44
CA CYS A 14 5.16 -10.80 -4.71
C CYS A 14 3.72 -11.33 -4.59
N PHE A 15 3.45 -12.21 -3.62
CA PHE A 15 2.09 -12.68 -3.35
C PHE A 15 1.18 -11.52 -2.91
N PHE A 16 1.69 -10.57 -2.11
CA PHE A 16 0.94 -9.39 -1.71
C PHE A 16 0.75 -8.40 -2.84
N GLU A 17 1.72 -8.23 -3.74
CA GLU A 17 1.51 -7.46 -4.98
C GLU A 17 0.39 -8.07 -5.83
N SER A 18 0.41 -9.39 -6.02
CA SER A 18 -0.61 -10.11 -6.79
C SER A 18 -2.00 -9.95 -6.15
N ALA A 19 -2.10 -10.16 -4.83
CA ALA A 19 -3.34 -9.99 -4.09
C ALA A 19 -3.86 -8.55 -4.11
N ALA A 20 -2.97 -7.55 -4.03
CA ALA A 20 -3.34 -6.14 -4.20
C ALA A 20 -3.89 -5.87 -5.62
N GLY A 21 -3.31 -6.50 -6.63
CA GLY A 21 -3.81 -6.44 -8.01
C GLY A 21 -5.22 -7.00 -8.19
N TYR A 22 -5.58 -8.07 -7.47
CA TYR A 22 -6.95 -8.59 -7.45
C TYR A 22 -7.92 -7.66 -6.72
N GLU A 23 -7.54 -7.09 -5.58
CA GLU A 23 -8.39 -6.12 -4.86
C GLU A 23 -8.70 -4.85 -5.69
N LEU A 24 -7.79 -4.44 -6.58
CA LEU A 24 -8.02 -3.35 -7.55
C LEU A 24 -9.02 -3.71 -8.67
N GLN A 25 -9.27 -5.01 -8.90
CA GLN A 25 -10.22 -5.49 -9.90
C GLN A 25 -11.58 -5.77 -9.27
N ASP A 26 -11.58 -6.45 -8.13
CA ASP A 26 -12.77 -6.79 -7.35
C ASP A 26 -12.53 -6.42 -5.87
N PRO A 27 -13.05 -5.27 -5.43
CA PRO A 27 -12.84 -4.82 -4.05
C PRO A 27 -13.45 -5.81 -3.05
N ASN A 28 -12.67 -6.18 -2.02
CA ASN A 28 -13.05 -7.11 -0.95
C ASN A 28 -13.01 -8.60 -1.30
N THR A 29 -12.44 -9.01 -2.45
CA THR A 29 -12.19 -10.42 -2.77
C THR A 29 -11.58 -11.19 -1.59
N TYR A 30 -10.63 -10.58 -0.87
CA TYR A 30 -9.89 -11.22 0.22
C TYR A 30 -10.23 -10.69 1.61
N LYS A 31 -11.32 -9.94 1.77
CA LYS A 31 -11.68 -9.28 3.04
C LYS A 31 -11.67 -10.23 4.25
N ARG A 32 -12.20 -11.45 4.08
CA ARG A 32 -12.20 -12.47 5.13
C ARG A 32 -10.79 -12.95 5.47
N ILE A 33 -9.99 -13.27 4.46
CA ILE A 33 -8.61 -13.76 4.61
C ILE A 33 -7.74 -12.69 5.29
N PHE A 34 -7.87 -11.43 4.87
CA PHE A 34 -7.12 -10.34 5.49
C PHE A 34 -7.45 -10.17 6.97
N LYS A 35 -8.71 -10.33 7.35
CA LYS A 35 -9.13 -10.30 8.75
C LYS A 35 -8.54 -11.47 9.54
N GLU A 36 -8.63 -12.69 9.02
CA GLU A 36 -8.14 -13.91 9.69
C GLU A 36 -6.62 -13.88 9.86
N LEU A 37 -5.89 -13.47 8.83
CA LEU A 37 -4.42 -13.41 8.82
C LEU A 37 -3.84 -12.09 9.36
N ARG A 38 -4.70 -11.19 9.86
CA ARG A 38 -4.31 -9.86 10.34
C ARG A 38 -3.51 -9.04 9.32
N ILE A 39 -3.81 -9.21 8.02
CA ILE A 39 -3.23 -8.40 6.95
C ILE A 39 -3.84 -7.01 7.01
N THR A 40 -3.00 -5.98 6.95
CA THR A 40 -3.44 -4.58 6.88
C THR A 40 -3.46 -4.18 5.43
N LYS A 41 -4.62 -3.71 4.97
CA LYS A 41 -4.79 -3.10 3.66
C LYS A 41 -4.78 -1.58 3.81
N LEU A 42 -3.95 -0.90 3.03
CA LEU A 42 -4.01 0.55 2.83
C LEU A 42 -4.43 0.84 1.39
N GLU A 43 -5.32 1.80 1.22
CA GLU A 43 -5.87 2.20 -0.08
C GLU A 43 -5.78 3.71 -0.25
N TYR A 44 -5.39 4.16 -1.44
CA TYR A 44 -5.28 5.58 -1.77
C TYR A 44 -5.75 5.82 -3.19
N GLU A 45 -6.55 6.86 -3.36
CA GLU A 45 -7.17 7.22 -4.63
C GLU A 45 -6.84 8.67 -4.99
N GLY A 46 -6.72 8.95 -6.28
CA GLY A 46 -6.34 10.27 -6.77
C GLY A 46 -6.70 10.51 -8.22
N GLY A 47 -7.36 11.63 -8.51
CA GLY A 47 -7.67 12.03 -9.89
C GLY A 47 -6.47 12.60 -10.65
N LYS A 48 -6.51 12.50 -11.99
CA LYS A 48 -5.52 13.05 -12.94
C LYS A 48 -5.25 14.55 -12.76
N GLY A 49 -6.23 15.33 -12.28
CA GLY A 49 -6.07 16.76 -12.03
C GLY A 49 -5.22 17.08 -10.81
N THR A 50 -5.01 16.11 -9.92
CA THR A 50 -4.28 16.29 -8.66
C THR A 50 -2.81 15.91 -8.78
N TYR A 51 -2.47 14.96 -9.66
CA TYR A 51 -1.12 14.42 -9.77
C TYR A 51 -0.61 14.43 -11.20
N ASN A 52 0.52 15.09 -11.42
CA ASN A 52 1.14 15.23 -12.75
C ASN A 52 1.86 13.96 -13.23
N SER A 53 2.01 12.95 -12.37
CA SER A 53 2.61 11.65 -12.71
C SER A 53 2.24 10.58 -11.68
N ILE A 54 2.40 9.31 -12.06
CA ILE A 54 2.27 8.18 -11.13
C ILE A 54 3.28 8.27 -9.98
N ALA A 55 4.51 8.75 -10.23
CA ALA A 55 5.52 8.91 -9.20
C ALA A 55 5.11 9.95 -8.15
N ALA A 56 4.51 11.08 -8.58
CA ALA A 56 3.98 12.09 -7.67
C ALA A 56 2.83 11.54 -6.82
N PHE A 57 1.94 10.75 -7.43
CA PHE A 57 0.85 10.06 -6.73
C PHE A 57 1.38 9.07 -5.69
N LEU A 58 2.34 8.21 -6.04
CA LEU A 58 2.95 7.23 -5.12
C LEU A 58 3.71 7.91 -3.96
N ASN A 59 4.36 9.04 -4.21
CA ASN A 59 5.01 9.79 -3.15
C ASN A 59 3.98 10.41 -2.18
N ALA A 60 2.89 10.96 -2.72
CA ALA A 60 1.82 11.52 -1.90
C ALA A 60 1.10 10.46 -1.05
N SER A 61 0.88 9.25 -1.59
CA SER A 61 0.28 8.15 -0.84
C SER A 61 1.18 7.68 0.31
N ALA A 62 2.48 7.54 0.06
CA ALA A 62 3.45 7.18 1.10
C ALA A 62 3.50 8.24 2.22
N GLN A 63 3.45 9.54 1.87
CA GLN A 63 3.38 10.63 2.84
C GLN A 63 2.09 10.58 3.66
N ASN A 64 0.94 10.36 3.02
CA ASN A 64 -0.35 10.23 3.70
C ASN A 64 -0.33 9.13 4.77
N TRP A 65 0.34 8.02 4.47
CA TRP A 65 0.39 6.85 5.35
C TRP A 65 1.52 6.86 6.36
N THR A 66 2.37 7.89 6.41
CA THR A 66 3.56 7.90 7.27
C THR A 66 3.22 7.57 8.73
N THR A 67 2.13 8.11 9.27
CA THR A 67 1.68 7.81 10.64
C THR A 67 1.14 6.38 10.80
N GLN A 68 0.47 5.85 9.77
CA GLN A 68 -0.09 4.50 9.80
C GLN A 68 1.03 3.46 9.70
N LEU A 69 1.98 3.66 8.79
CA LEU A 69 3.16 2.81 8.60
C LEU A 69 4.02 2.76 9.87
N ARG A 70 4.19 3.88 10.57
CA ARG A 70 4.89 3.91 11.87
C ARG A 70 4.22 3.06 12.95
N LYS A 71 2.90 2.88 12.90
CA LYS A 71 2.16 2.01 13.83
C LYS A 71 2.24 0.52 13.47
N MET A 72 2.81 0.17 12.32
CA MET A 72 2.93 -1.21 11.85
C MET A 72 4.22 -1.87 12.34
N GLU A 73 4.73 -1.53 13.54
CA GLU A 73 6.06 -1.86 14.10
C GLU A 73 6.52 -3.33 13.97
N HIS A 74 5.63 -4.27 13.63
CA HIS A 74 5.93 -5.70 13.47
C HIS A 74 5.49 -6.30 12.12
N LYS A 75 5.10 -5.47 11.14
CA LYS A 75 4.77 -5.94 9.79
C LYS A 75 6.00 -5.85 8.92
N TYR A 76 6.56 -7.00 8.62
CA TYR A 76 7.83 -7.11 7.91
C TYR A 76 7.63 -7.45 6.44
N LYS A 77 6.44 -7.86 6.00
CA LYS A 77 6.19 -8.19 4.60
C LYS A 77 5.19 -7.24 3.98
N PHE A 78 5.48 -6.77 2.77
CA PHE A 78 4.58 -5.89 2.06
C PHE A 78 4.56 -6.16 0.56
N GLY A 79 3.47 -5.75 -0.09
CA GLY A 79 3.35 -5.72 -1.54
C GLY A 79 2.25 -4.76 -1.93
N CYS A 80 2.47 -4.02 -3.02
CA CYS A 80 1.56 -2.97 -3.47
C CYS A 80 1.27 -3.13 -4.96
N GLN A 81 0.09 -2.72 -5.38
CA GLN A 81 -0.24 -2.59 -6.79
C GLN A 81 -0.92 -1.26 -7.06
N CYS A 82 -0.62 -0.65 -8.20
CA CYS A 82 -1.23 0.59 -8.65
C CYS A 82 -1.99 0.34 -9.96
N SER A 83 -3.17 0.94 -10.09
CA SER A 83 -3.87 1.02 -11.37
C SER A 83 -4.07 2.47 -11.79
N ASN A 84 -4.24 2.67 -13.10
CA ASN A 84 -4.70 3.91 -13.69
C ASN A 84 -5.87 3.57 -14.61
N LYS A 85 -7.09 3.79 -14.13
CA LYS A 85 -8.32 3.55 -14.89
C LYS A 85 -8.98 4.89 -15.15
N ASN A 86 -9.24 5.21 -16.41
CA ASN A 86 -9.91 6.46 -16.82
C ASN A 86 -9.26 7.76 -16.29
N GLY A 87 -7.96 7.74 -15.99
CA GLY A 87 -7.27 8.90 -15.42
C GLY A 87 -7.39 9.02 -13.90
N GLU A 88 -7.94 8.01 -13.23
CA GLU A 88 -7.92 7.91 -11.77
C GLU A 88 -6.87 6.88 -11.36
N TYR A 89 -5.96 7.33 -10.50
CA TYR A 89 -4.97 6.48 -9.86
C TYR A 89 -5.55 5.86 -8.62
N GLN A 90 -5.35 4.55 -8.47
CA GLN A 90 -5.71 3.81 -7.26
C GLN A 90 -4.52 2.94 -6.86
N LEU A 91 -4.14 3.01 -5.59
CA LEU A 91 -3.06 2.23 -4.99
C LEU A 91 -3.63 1.37 -3.87
N VAL A 92 -3.29 0.10 -3.88
CA VAL A 92 -3.54 -0.84 -2.78
C VAL A 92 -2.20 -1.38 -2.31
N CYS A 93 -1.96 -1.34 -1.00
CA CYS A 93 -0.81 -1.95 -0.36
C CYS A 93 -1.26 -2.89 0.76
N LEU A 94 -0.65 -4.07 0.83
CA LEU A 94 -0.91 -5.10 1.84
C LEU A 94 0.31 -5.30 2.71
N PHE A 95 0.10 -5.43 4.02
CA PHE A 95 1.16 -5.56 5.02
C PHE A 95 0.85 -6.68 6.01
N ALA A 96 1.85 -7.50 6.35
CA ALA A 96 1.77 -8.55 7.37
C ALA A 96 3.02 -8.62 8.23
#